data_AF-W1YLM0-F1
#
_entry.id   AF-W1YLM0-F1
#
_cell.length_a   1.000
_cell.length_b   1.000
_cell.length_c   1.000
_cell.angle_alpha   90.00
_cell.angle_beta   90.00
_cell.angle_gamma   90.00
#
_symmetry.space_group_name_H-M   'P 1'
#
loop_
_entity.id
_entity.type
_entity.pdbx_description
1 polymer ?
#
loop_
_entity_poly.entity_id
_entity_poly.type
_entity_poly.pdbx_seq_one_letter_code
_entity_poly.pdbx_strand_id
1 'polypeptide(L)'
;MQFVLGMGTINGGVKNNIMAENVKLEGTLRTFCEENFEYVLTYLQDRMKEIEEETNATIKVTLISHLPALINNPDLVKMGSEVGKEIFG
;
A
#
# COMPACT_ATOMS: atom_id res chain seq x y z
N MET A 1 -13.29 5.14 3.79
CA MET A 1 -12.02 4.75 3.14
C MET A 1 -11.17 4.02 4.17
N GLN A 2 -10.99 2.71 4.01
CA GLN A 2 -10.15 1.91 4.90
C GLN A 2 -8.93 1.42 4.11
N PHE A 3 -7.75 1.78 4.59
CA PHE A 3 -6.48 1.36 4.03
C PHE A 3 -5.45 1.17 5.16
N VAL A 4 -4.41 0.42 4.86
CA VAL A 4 -3.23 0.28 5.73
C VAL A 4 -2.01 0.63 4.89
N LEU A 5 -1.29 1.67 5.30
CA LEU A 5 0.01 2.03 4.77
C LEU A 5 1.06 1.67 5.82
N GLY A 6 1.93 0.73 5.50
CA GLY A 6 3.03 0.31 6.38
C GLY A 6 4.37 0.53 5.73
N MET A 7 5.33 1.11 6.45
CA MET A 7 6.73 1.19 6.03
C MET A 7 7.49 0.05 6.68
N GLY A 8 8.04 -0.85 5.88
CA GLY A 8 8.83 -1.99 6.36
C GLY A 8 10.29 -1.64 6.56
N THR A 9 10.85 -0.77 5.70
CA THR A 9 12.24 -0.32 5.80
C THR A 9 12.37 1.16 5.49
N ILE A 10 13.33 1.80 6.16
CA ILE A 10 13.80 3.16 5.86
C ILE A 10 15.32 3.12 5.98
N ASN A 11 16.03 3.31 4.86
CA ASN A 11 17.48 3.26 4.81
C ASN A 11 18.01 4.55 4.19
N GLY A 12 18.80 5.32 4.95
CA GLY A 12 19.36 6.58 4.48
C GLY A 12 20.62 6.98 5.23
N GLY A 13 21.56 7.56 4.51
CA GLY A 13 22.86 7.97 5.06
C GLY A 13 23.85 6.82 5.24
N VAL A 14 25.12 7.17 5.41
CA VAL A 14 26.23 6.21 5.56
C VAL A 14 27.02 6.45 6.85
N LYS A 15 27.06 7.70 7.32
CA LYS A 15 27.76 8.11 8.54
C LYS A 15 26.95 9.18 9.28
N ASN A 16 27.18 9.30 10.58
CA ASN A 16 26.49 10.25 11.45
C ASN A 16 26.90 11.72 11.25
N ASN A 17 27.99 11.98 10.54
CA ASN A 17 28.53 13.33 10.29
C ASN A 17 28.48 13.72 8.79
N ILE A 18 27.83 12.91 7.95
CA ILE A 18 27.63 13.19 6.53
C ILE A 18 26.13 13.24 6.27
N MET A 19 25.67 14.32 5.67
CA MET A 19 24.27 14.46 5.27
C MET A 19 23.91 13.36 4.27
N ALA A 20 22.77 12.72 4.48
CA ALA A 20 22.31 11.65 3.60
C ALA A 20 21.93 12.24 2.23
N GLU A 21 22.59 11.77 1.16
CA GLU A 21 22.24 12.15 -0.21
C GLU A 21 20.94 11.50 -0.69
N ASN A 22 20.66 10.28 -0.22
CA ASN A 22 19.51 9.50 -0.63
C ASN A 22 18.93 8.73 0.57
N VAL A 23 17.60 8.56 0.55
CA VAL A 23 16.86 7.70 1.48
C VAL A 23 15.96 6.79 0.66
N LYS A 24 16.00 5.49 0.95
CA LYS A 24 15.13 4.48 0.35
C LYS A 24 14.10 4.01 1.38
N LEU A 25 12.82 4.16 1.04
CA LEU A 25 11.70 3.67 1.83
C LEU A 25 11.04 2.51 1.08
N GLU A 26 10.75 1.42 1.78
CA GLU A 26 9.99 0.29 1.23
C GLU A 26 8.87 -0.09 2.18
N GLY A 27 7.70 -0.40 1.62
CA GLY A 27 6.50 -0.62 2.40
C GLY A 27 5.39 -1.29 1.59
N THR A 28 4.23 -1.39 2.23
CA THR A 28 3.03 -1.97 1.62
C THR A 28 1.86 -1.02 1.78
N LEU A 29 1.08 -0.85 0.71
CA LEU A 29 -0.24 -0.27 0.74
C LEU A 29 -1.26 -1.40 0.57
N ARG A 30 -2.24 -1.48 1.48
CA ARG A 30 -3.33 -2.45 1.42
C ARG A 30 -4.67 -1.72 1.52
N THR A 31 -5.62 -2.10 0.69
CA THR A 31 -6.99 -1.58 0.70
C THR A 31 -8.00 -2.73 0.61
N PHE A 32 -9.25 -2.45 0.95
CA PHE A 32 -10.35 -3.41 0.86
C PHE A 32 -11.08 -3.40 -0.49
N CYS A 33 -10.79 -2.44 -1.36
CA CYS A 33 -11.27 -2.39 -2.74
C CYS A 33 -10.30 -1.61 -3.63
N GLU A 34 -10.43 -1.82 -4.94
CA GLU A 34 -9.59 -1.21 -5.98
C GLU A 34 -9.72 0.33 -5.99
N GLU A 35 -10.95 0.85 -5.89
CA GLU A 35 -11.22 2.30 -5.88
C GLU A 35 -10.46 3.02 -4.75
N ASN A 36 -10.44 2.43 -3.55
CA ASN A 36 -9.67 2.97 -2.44
C ASN A 36 -8.16 2.92 -2.72
N PHE A 37 -7.67 1.90 -3.44
CA PHE A 37 -6.26 1.77 -3.78
C PHE A 37 -5.82 2.90 -4.72
N GLU A 38 -6.56 3.09 -5.81
CA GLU A 38 -6.29 4.13 -6.81
C GLU A 38 -6.36 5.52 -6.20
N TYR A 39 -7.37 5.77 -5.36
CA TYR A 39 -7.50 7.04 -4.64
C TYR A 39 -6.29 7.30 -3.74
N VAL A 40 -5.91 6.34 -2.89
CA VAL A 40 -4.79 6.52 -1.95
C VAL A 40 -3.47 6.65 -2.70
N LEU A 41 -3.27 5.90 -3.79
CA LEU A 41 -2.07 6.02 -4.63
C LEU A 41 -1.96 7.42 -5.25
N THR A 42 -3.05 7.93 -5.81
CA THR A 42 -3.09 9.28 -6.40
C THR A 42 -2.80 10.34 -5.34
N TYR A 43 -3.44 10.23 -4.17
CA TYR A 43 -3.21 11.12 -3.04
C TYR A 43 -1.74 11.12 -2.60
N LEU A 44 -1.10 9.95 -2.49
CA LEU A 44 0.30 9.84 -2.14
C LEU A 44 1.21 10.48 -3.20
N GLN A 45 0.91 10.30 -4.49
CA GLN A 45 1.67 10.90 -5.58
C GLN A 45 1.61 12.44 -5.55
N ASP A 46 0.42 13.01 -5.31
CA ASP A 46 0.29 14.47 -5.22
C ASP A 46 1.01 15.02 -4.00
N ARG A 47 0.93 14.33 -2.86
CA ARG A 47 1.70 14.68 -1.67
C ARG A 47 3.21 14.63 -1.90
N MET A 48 3.70 13.67 -2.67
CA MET A 48 5.11 13.58 -3.01
C MET A 48 5.56 14.75 -3.89
N LYS A 49 4.77 15.15 -4.89
CA LYS A 49 5.10 16.32 -5.73
C LYS A 49 5.22 17.60 -4.91
N GLU A 50 4.26 17.83 -4.01
CA GLU A 50 4.30 18.98 -3.09
C GLU A 50 5.58 18.96 -2.21
N ILE A 51 6.01 17.79 -1.73
CA ILE A 51 7.28 17.65 -0.98
C ILE A 51 8.49 17.91 -1.88
N GLU A 52 8.49 17.43 -3.13
CA GLU A 52 9.56 17.74 -4.09
C GLU A 52 9.68 19.25 -4.32
N GLU A 53 8.56 19.95 -4.47
CA GLU A 53 8.52 21.42 -4.64
C GLU A 53 9.04 22.16 -3.41
N GLU A 54 8.64 21.74 -2.21
CA GLU A 54 9.07 22.38 -0.96
C GLU A 54 10.56 22.16 -0.64
N THR A 55 11.10 20.99 -0.98
CA THR A 55 12.44 20.57 -0.56
C THR A 55 13.48 20.61 -1.68
N ASN A 56 13.07 20.75 -2.94
CA ASN A 56 13.87 20.53 -4.14
C ASN A 56 14.51 19.12 -4.21
N ALA A 57 13.99 18.16 -3.43
CA ALA A 57 14.38 16.77 -3.56
C ALA A 57 13.71 16.13 -4.78
N THR A 58 14.22 14.98 -5.21
CA THR A 58 13.57 14.13 -6.21
C THR A 58 13.07 12.85 -5.54
N ILE A 59 11.78 12.56 -5.68
CA ILE A 59 11.11 11.37 -5.13
C ILE A 59 10.74 10.44 -6.29
N LYS A 60 11.19 9.19 -6.21
CA LYS A 60 10.86 8.15 -7.19
C LYS A 60 10.08 7.04 -6.51
N VAL A 61 8.91 6.72 -7.05
CA VAL A 61 8.05 5.64 -6.56
C VAL A 61 8.05 4.50 -7.56
N THR A 62 8.12 3.27 -7.06
CA THR A 62 7.95 2.07 -7.88
C THR A 62 6.98 1.14 -7.18
N LEU A 63 5.88 0.80 -7.86
CA LEU A 63 4.94 -0.20 -7.38
C LEU A 63 5.40 -1.58 -7.86
N ILE A 64 5.95 -2.38 -6.95
CA ILE A 64 6.58 -3.67 -7.30
C ILE A 64 5.54 -4.80 -7.42
N SER A 65 4.45 -4.75 -6.64
CA SER A 65 3.40 -5.78 -6.66
C SER A 65 2.04 -5.19 -6.31
N HIS A 66 1.01 -5.55 -7.08
CA HIS A 66 -0.38 -5.27 -6.77
C HIS A 66 -1.14 -6.59 -6.61
N LEU A 67 -1.72 -6.80 -5.42
CA LEU A 67 -2.67 -7.91 -5.20
C LEU A 67 -4.05 -7.26 -5.04
N PRO A 68 -4.98 -7.48 -6.00
CA PRO A 68 -6.30 -6.88 -5.90
C PRO A 68 -7.03 -7.38 -4.67
N ALA A 69 -7.99 -6.59 -4.19
CA ALA A 69 -8.83 -6.98 -3.07
C ALA A 69 -9.59 -8.28 -3.40
N LEU A 70 -9.56 -9.24 -2.47
CA LEU A 70 -10.36 -10.46 -2.61
C LEU A 70 -11.83 -10.14 -2.34
N ILE A 71 -12.62 -10.05 -3.40
CA ILE A 71 -14.06 -9.82 -3.32
C ILE A 71 -14.77 -11.16 -3.54
N ASN A 72 -15.30 -11.74 -2.47
CA ASN A 72 -16.03 -13.00 -2.56
C ASN A 72 -17.43 -12.78 -3.15
N ASN A 73 -17.82 -13.65 -4.09
CA ASN A 73 -19.19 -13.67 -4.60
C ASN A 73 -20.16 -14.10 -3.48
N PRO A 74 -21.20 -13.30 -3.13
CA PRO A 74 -22.11 -13.61 -2.02
C PRO A 74 -22.84 -14.95 -2.14
N ASP A 75 -23.24 -15.33 -3.36
CA ASP A 75 -23.97 -16.58 -3.59
C ASP A 75 -23.07 -17.79 -3.38
N LEU A 76 -21.81 -17.70 -3.82
CA LEU A 76 -20.81 -18.75 -3.61
C LEU A 76 -20.42 -18.87 -2.13
N VAL A 77 -20.30 -17.74 -1.43
CA VAL A 77 -20.06 -17.74 0.03
C VAL A 77 -21.21 -18.40 0.76
N LYS A 78 -22.45 -18.10 0.39
CA LYS A 78 -23.64 -18.71 0.98
C LYS A 78 -23.65 -20.22 0.76
N MET A 79 -23.48 -20.66 -0.50
CA MET A 79 -23.40 -22.08 -0.84
C MET A 79 -22.30 -22.81 -0.06
N GLY A 80 -21.09 -22.22 -0.03
CA GLY A 80 -19.97 -22.80 0.71
C GLY A 80 -20.21 -22.86 2.22
N SER A 81 -20.90 -21.86 2.79
CA SER A 81 -21.26 -21.82 4.21
C SER A 81 -22.30 -22.88 4.56
N GLU A 82 -23.29 -23.12 3.68
CA GLU A 82 -24.32 -24.15 3.86
C GLU A 82 -23.71 -25.54 3.86
N VAL A 83 -22.92 -25.88 2.84
CA VAL A 83 -22.22 -27.18 2.75
C VAL A 83 -21.22 -27.35 3.90
N GLY A 84 -20.51 -26.27 4.27
CA GLY A 84 -19.58 -26.30 5.39
C GLY A 84 -20.25 -26.70 6.70
N LYS A 85 -21.43 -26.15 7.00
CA LYS A 85 -22.19 -26.52 8.20
C LYS A 85 -22.72 -27.95 8.16
N GLU A 86 -23.13 -28.41 6.98
CA GLU A 86 -23.59 -29.79 6.81
C GLU A 86 -22.49 -30.81 7.11
N ILE A 87 -21.27 -30.55 6.61
CA ILE A 87 -20.14 -31.49 6.74
C ILE A 87 -19.47 -31.37 8.12
N PHE A 88 -19.29 -30.16 8.64
CA PHE A 88 -18.42 -29.90 9.79
C PHE A 88 -19.15 -29.52 11.08
N GLY A 89 -20.48 -29.30 11.05
CA GLY A 89 -21.29 -28.87 12.20
C GLY A 89 -21.31 -27.35 12.40
#